data_AF-A0A973H3A6-F1
#
_entry.id   AF-A0A973H3A6-F1
#
_cell.length_a   1.000
_cell.length_b   1.000
_cell.length_c   1.000
_cell.angle_alpha   90.00
_cell.angle_beta   90.00
_cell.angle_gamma   90.00
#
_symmetry.space_group_name_H-M   'P 1'
#
loop_
_entity.id
_entity.type
_entity.pdbx_description
1 polymer ?
#
loop_
_entity_poly.entity_id
_entity_poly.type
_entity_poly.pdbx_seq_one_letter_code
_entity_poly.pdbx_strand_id
1 'polypeptide(L)' 'MERIEETNPQVKQAKPRGRPRSFDRATALEKAILAFWEHGYEATSVSDLTRVMGIGAPSLYAAFGDKRALFEEVVLEYGK' A
#
# COMPACT_ATOMS: atom_id res chain seq x y z
N MET A 1 -26.20 -5.51 -28.71
CA MET A 1 -24.89 -4.96 -28.32
C MET A 1 -24.63 -5.39 -26.88
N GLU A 2 -24.19 -6.63 -26.74
CA GLU A 2 -23.90 -7.25 -25.45
C GLU A 2 -22.45 -6.88 -25.11
N ARG A 3 -22.26 -6.03 -24.09
CA ARG A 3 -20.93 -5.64 -23.64
C ARG A 3 -20.33 -6.81 -22.85
N ILE A 4 -19.47 -7.54 -23.55
CA ILE A 4 -18.27 -8.27 -23.09
C ILE A 4 -18.13 -8.50 -21.58
N GLU A 5 -18.12 -9.79 -21.22
CA GLU A 5 -17.52 -10.34 -20.01
C GLU A 5 -16.04 -9.95 -19.89
N GLU A 6 -15.60 -9.57 -18.69
CA GLU A 6 -14.31 -10.03 -18.19
C GLU A 6 -14.31 -10.05 -16.66
N THR A 7 -14.80 -11.17 -16.14
CA THR A 7 -14.48 -11.61 -14.78
C THR A 7 -13.02 -12.06 -14.79
N ASN A 8 -12.14 -11.45 -13.98
CA ASN A 8 -11.32 -12.22 -13.06
C ASN A 8 -10.56 -11.32 -12.03
N PRO A 9 -10.85 -11.47 -10.73
CA PRO A 9 -10.07 -10.91 -9.63
C PRO A 9 -8.82 -11.74 -9.38
N GLN A 10 -7.63 -11.14 -9.40
CA GLN A 10 -6.41 -11.81 -8.92
C GLN A 10 -5.27 -10.83 -8.62
N VAL A 11 -5.40 -10.09 -7.52
CA VAL A 11 -4.22 -9.63 -6.79
C VAL A 11 -3.57 -10.89 -6.21
N LYS A 12 -2.45 -11.28 -6.81
CA LYS A 12 -1.75 -12.54 -6.51
C LYS A 12 -1.26 -12.53 -5.07
N GLN A 13 -1.97 -13.22 -4.19
CA GLN A 13 -1.48 -13.60 -2.86
C GLN A 13 -0.30 -14.56 -3.02
N ALA A 14 0.91 -14.00 -3.08
CA ALA A 14 2.12 -14.75 -2.79
C ALA A 14 2.14 -14.96 -1.28
N LYS A 15 1.68 -16.14 -0.84
CA LYS A 15 1.84 -16.62 0.53
C LYS A 15 3.14 -17.43 0.64
N PRO A 16 4.28 -16.84 1.06
CA PRO A 16 5.39 -17.64 1.53
C PRO A 16 5.17 -18.06 2.98
N ARG A 17 5.64 -19.27 3.27
CA ARG A 17 5.50 -19.98 4.54
C ARG A 17 6.41 -19.35 5.60
N GLY A 18 5.84 -19.14 6.78
CA GLY A 18 6.53 -18.66 7.98
C GLY A 18 5.80 -17.44 8.52
N ARG A 19 5.14 -17.57 9.68
CA ARG A 19 4.47 -16.46 10.38
C ARG A 19 5.47 -15.29 10.45
N PRO A 20 5.33 -14.24 9.61
CA PRO A 20 6.36 -13.25 9.57
C PRO A 20 6.17 -12.39 10.83
N ARG A 21 7.24 -12.20 11.59
CA ARG A 21 7.36 -11.09 12.56
C ARG A 21 7.45 -9.74 11.82
N SER A 22 7.09 -9.73 10.54
CA SER A 22 7.15 -8.66 9.56
C SER A 22 5.74 -8.51 8.98
N PHE A 23 5.30 -7.27 8.78
CA PHE A 23 4.00 -6.93 8.25
C PHE A 23 3.88 -7.30 6.76
N ASP A 24 2.66 -7.35 6.25
CA ASP A 24 2.40 -7.49 4.82
C ASP A 24 2.58 -6.13 4.12
N ARG A 25 3.67 -6.02 3.35
CA ARG A 25 4.01 -4.80 2.60
C ARG A 25 2.98 -4.45 1.54
N ALA A 26 2.39 -5.43 0.85
CA ALA A 26 1.42 -5.16 -0.21
C ALA A 26 0.14 -4.58 0.38
N THR A 27 -0.39 -5.23 1.43
CA THR A 27 -1.55 -4.71 2.19
C THR A 27 -1.26 -3.31 2.76
N ALA A 28 -0.04 -3.07 3.26
CA ALA A 28 0.34 -1.75 3.76
C ALA A 28 0.41 -0.70 2.64
N LEU A 29 0.92 -1.06 1.46
CA LEU A 29 0.95 -0.17 0.30
C LEU A 29 -0.47 0.20 -0.16
N GLU A 30 -1.38 -0.78 -0.30
CA GLU A 30 -2.79 -0.52 -0.65
C GLU A 30 -3.45 0.48 0.30
N LYS A 31 -3.20 0.35 1.61
CA LYS A 31 -3.71 1.29 2.60
C LYS A 31 -3.08 2.68 2.49
N ALA A 32 -1.80 2.76 2.15
CA ALA A 32 -1.13 4.03 1.88
C ALA A 32 -1.70 4.71 0.61
N ILE A 33 -2.01 3.94 -0.44
CA ILE A 33 -2.70 4.45 -1.65
C ILE A 33 -4.01 5.13 -1.24
N LEU A 34 -4.86 4.43 -0.49
CA LEU A 34 -6.15 4.95 -0.03
C LEU A 34 -5.99 6.21 0.83
N ALA A 35 -5.04 6.23 1.76
CA ALA A 35 -4.79 7.38 2.62
C ALA A 35 -4.34 8.61 1.84
N PHE A 36 -3.45 8.45 0.86
CA PHE A 36 -3.03 9.55 -0.01
C PHE A 36 -4.13 10.00 -0.96
N TRP A 37 -4.99 9.09 -1.40
CA TRP A 37 -6.17 9.42 -2.21
C TRP A 37 -7.21 10.23 -1.44
N GLU A 38 -7.50 9.85 -0.19
CA GLU A 38 -8.54 10.46 0.61
C GLU A 38 -8.12 11.82 1.18
N HIS A 39 -6.87 11.95 1.61
CA HIS A 39 -6.40 13.14 2.32
C HIS A 39 -5.42 13.99 1.51
N GLY A 40 -4.81 13.44 0.45
CA GLY A 40 -3.74 14.10 -0.30
C GLY A 40 -2.38 13.99 0.39
N TYR A 41 -1.31 14.16 -0.40
CA TYR A 41 0.07 13.99 0.08
C TYR A 41 0.39 14.88 1.29
N GLU A 42 0.11 16.18 1.23
CA GLU A 42 0.48 17.13 2.30
C GLU A 42 -0.24 16.84 3.63
N ALA A 43 -1.52 16.47 3.59
CA ALA A 43 -2.33 16.25 4.79
C ALA A 43 -2.09 14.88 5.46
N THR A 44 -1.46 13.93 4.78
CA THR A 44 -1.15 12.62 5.34
C THR A 44 0.19 12.63 6.08
N SER A 45 0.23 12.49 7.39
CA SER A 45 1.50 12.39 8.13
C SER A 45 2.08 10.97 8.18
N VAL A 46 3.36 10.80 8.54
CA VAL A 46 3.95 9.47 8.80
C VAL A 46 3.21 8.75 9.93
N SER A 47 2.73 9.49 10.93
CA SER A 47 1.92 8.94 12.03
C SER A 47 0.58 8.42 11.53
N ASP A 48 -0.04 9.08 10.55
CA ASP A 48 -1.27 8.61 9.92
C ASP A 48 -1.01 7.36 9.08
N LEU A 49 0.06 7.36 8.28
CA LEU A 49 0.47 6.22 7.46
C LEU A 49 0.71 4.98 8.32
N THR A 50 1.54 5.10 9.35
CA THR A 50 1.81 4.00 10.29
C THR A 50 0.53 3.48 10.95
N ARG A 51 -0.36 4.37 11.37
CA ARG A 51 -1.67 4.03 11.95
C ARG A 51 -2.56 3.27 10.96
N VAL A 52 -2.76 3.75 9.74
CA VAL A 52 -3.65 3.10 8.76
C VAL A 52 -3.05 1.78 8.28
N MET A 53 -1.75 1.76 8.00
CA MET A 53 -0.99 0.59 7.55
C MET A 53 -0.92 -0.50 8.64
N GLY A 54 -1.04 -0.12 9.92
CA GLY A 54 -0.94 -1.03 11.06
C GLY A 54 0.49 -1.44 11.35
N ILE A 55 1.45 -0.56 11.07
CA ILE A 55 2.89 -0.80 11.22
C ILE A 55 3.53 0.29 12.06
N GLY A 56 4.68 0.01 12.68
CA GLY A 56 5.46 1.04 13.36
C GLY A 56 6.24 1.92 12.38
N ALA A 57 6.59 3.13 12.80
CA ALA A 57 7.46 4.02 12.02
C ALA A 57 8.79 3.36 11.58
N PRO A 58 9.50 2.58 12.42
CA PRO A 58 10.71 1.88 11.97
C PRO A 58 10.45 0.91 10.81
N SER A 59 9.31 0.21 10.84
CA SER A 59 8.89 -0.73 9.79
C SER A 59 8.52 -0.02 8.50
N LEU A 60 7.88 1.15 8.59
CA LEU A 60 7.59 2.00 7.44
C LEU A 60 8.91 2.44 6.78
N TYR A 61 9.83 2.98 7.58
CA TYR A 61 11.11 3.45 7.07
C TYR A 61 11.96 2.33 6.48
N ALA A 62 11.97 1.15 7.09
CA ALA A 62 12.73 0.01 6.60
C ALA A 62 12.20 -0.54 5.27
N ALA A 63 10.89 -0.46 5.01
CA ALA A 63 10.29 -1.09 3.84
C ALA A 63 10.00 -0.14 2.68
N PHE A 64 9.80 1.15 2.96
CA PHE A 64 9.40 2.14 1.98
C PHE A 64 10.34 3.35 1.93
N GLY A 65 11.32 3.44 2.83
CA GLY A 65 12.10 4.65 3.00
C GLY A 65 11.24 5.74 3.62
N ASP A 66 11.26 6.95 3.09
CA ASP A 66 10.47 8.06 3.64
C ASP A 66 9.05 8.14 3.06
N LYS A 67 8.28 9.13 3.52
CA LYS A 67 6.93 9.42 3.02
C LYS A 67 6.93 9.72 1.50
N ARG A 68 7.98 10.35 0.98
CA ARG A 68 8.10 10.70 -0.44
C ARG A 68 8.32 9.45 -1.28
N ALA A 69 9.23 8.59 -0.87
CA ALA A 69 9.50 7.30 -1.51
C ALA A 69 8.25 6.39 -1.50
N LEU A 70 7.51 6.36 -0.38
CA LEU A 70 6.21 5.68 -0.32
C LEU A 70 5.20 6.27 -1.31
N PHE A 71 5.13 7.59 -1.43
CA PHE A 71 4.23 8.25 -2.37
C PHE A 71 4.61 7.98 -3.83
N GLU A 72 5.91 8.00 -4.15
CA GLU A 72 6.41 7.63 -5.48
C GLU A 72 6.00 6.19 -5.85
N GLU A 73 6.12 5.23 -4.93
CA GLU A 73 5.63 3.86 -5.13
C GLU A 73 4.12 3.79 -5.34
N VAL A 74 3.35 4.53 -4.55
CA VAL A 74 1.89 4.61 -4.67
C VAL A 74 1.46 5.10 -6.05
N VAL A 75 2.12 6.15 -6.56
CA VAL A 75 1.83 6.70 -7.89
C VAL A 75 2.22 5.72 -8.99
N LEU A 76 3.35 5.02 -8.84
CA LEU A 76 3.77 3.99 -9.78
C LEU A 76 2.81 2.79 -9.82
N GLU A 77 2.23 2.41 -8.68
CA GLU A 77 1.27 1.30 -8.62
C GLU A 77 -0.09 1.67 -9.21
N TYR A 78 -0.56 2.91 -8.99
CA TYR A 78 -1.82 3.40 -9.57
C TYR A 78 -1.72 3.69 -11.08
N GLY A 79 -0.52 4.01 -11.58
CA GLY A 79 -0.30 4.29 -13.00
C GLY A 79 -0.25 3.06 -13.91
N LYS A 80 -0.46 1.86 -13.38
CA LYS A 80 -0.56 0.59 -14.13
C LYS A 80 -2.00 0.31 -14.54
#